data_AF-A0A6P0ND29-F1
#
_entry.id   AF-A0A6P0ND29-F1
#
_cell.length_a   1.000
_cell.length_b   1.000
_cell.length_c   1.000
_cell.angle_alpha   90.00
_cell.angle_beta   90.00
_cell.angle_gamma   90.00
#
_symmetry.space_group_name_H-M   'P 1'
#
loop_
_entity.id
_entity.type
_entity.pdbx_description
1 polymer ?
#
loop_
_entity_poly.entity_id
_entity_poly.type
_entity_poly.pdbx_seq_one_letter_code
_entity_poly.pdbx_strand_id
1 'polypeptide(L)'
;MAQLSKSVRMVPLSRYWEILRLDPASVGCGYKKLLLPLAWEFFQQKCLELDAPETRCSVSGSAGQSPKGARLLGRGTRPRVAPLGHATRTHLSVEQHRDIQTSLYTWFHPEESSGSAISRARAGLCLRCYVSYPILKACKKLASLYSASHDFTYRDLLPFVLDDDGKVLIILDQDGTQLILNGDRETKKTDYQFFTVEVLRKYNLNSPSKSRLDDWVYYQTKQNPKLKDFLSERGLCFLSDWALLNRARPTQLEQLLPRDRNILEAFHAVYRRDRRQQPEKKARRCPDPTQSQLEEMRHLLQEKSVIVNSLAQLSNELKHLARLLRRYDIWIRSGFPPSESLEVSDSDTGRDRELPDPNFTNTLDAIARQELQQFCGQQLIACLDLGIEQGLTDRITKLERSRSYTRFASKVISCYAFKL
;
A
#
# COMPACT_ATOMS: atom_id res chain seq x y z
N MET A 1 -25.02 8.13 -29.52
CA MET A 1 -25.66 8.45 -28.23
C MET A 1 -25.17 7.47 -27.18
N ALA A 2 -24.67 8.01 -26.05
CA ALA A 2 -24.59 7.43 -24.70
C ALA A 2 -23.92 6.04 -24.52
N GLN A 3 -23.09 5.75 -23.53
CA GLN A 3 -22.39 6.51 -22.49
C GLN A 3 -21.44 5.49 -21.84
N LEU A 4 -20.27 5.95 -21.40
CA LEU A 4 -19.33 5.19 -20.58
C LEU A 4 -19.99 4.58 -19.34
N SER A 5 -19.72 3.30 -19.07
CA SER A 5 -19.87 2.74 -17.72
C SER A 5 -18.52 2.24 -17.19
N LYS A 6 -18.26 2.68 -15.96
CA LYS A 6 -17.08 2.57 -15.11
C LYS A 6 -16.30 1.26 -15.22
N SER A 7 -14.98 1.38 -15.40
CA SER A 7 -14.00 0.31 -15.23
C SER A 7 -14.01 -0.18 -13.77
N VAL A 8 -14.62 -1.35 -13.55
CA VAL A 8 -14.54 -2.10 -12.30
C VAL A 8 -13.19 -2.84 -12.28
N ARG A 9 -12.32 -2.52 -11.32
CA ARG A 9 -11.04 -3.22 -11.14
C ARG A 9 -11.30 -4.67 -10.71
N MET A 10 -11.04 -5.60 -11.63
CA MET A 10 -11.12 -7.05 -11.44
C MET A 10 -10.12 -7.55 -10.39
N VAL A 11 -10.55 -8.36 -9.42
CA VAL A 11 -9.66 -9.07 -8.47
C VAL A 11 -9.71 -10.58 -8.76
N PRO A 12 -8.57 -11.25 -9.05
CA PRO A 12 -8.56 -12.70 -9.20
C PRO A 12 -8.74 -13.40 -7.85
N LEU A 13 -9.45 -14.53 -7.85
CA LEU A 13 -9.67 -15.42 -6.71
C LEU A 13 -8.38 -15.94 -6.05
N SER A 14 -7.23 -15.77 -6.70
CA SER A 14 -5.94 -16.35 -6.31
C SER A 14 -5.42 -15.92 -4.92
N ARG A 15 -5.95 -14.84 -4.35
CA ARG A 15 -5.45 -14.27 -3.08
C ARG A 15 -5.59 -15.19 -1.86
N TYR A 16 -6.44 -16.21 -1.90
CA TYR A 16 -6.61 -17.12 -0.77
C TYR A 16 -5.71 -18.36 -0.83
N TRP A 17 -4.97 -18.57 -1.92
CA TRP A 17 -4.10 -19.75 -2.07
C TRP A 17 -2.77 -19.45 -2.76
N GLU A 18 -2.54 -18.20 -3.15
CA GLU A 18 -1.21 -17.68 -3.48
C GLU A 18 -0.72 -16.80 -2.33
N ILE A 19 0.47 -17.07 -1.82
CA ILE A 19 1.12 -16.21 -0.83
C ILE A 19 2.19 -15.34 -1.51
N LEU A 20 2.26 -14.06 -1.13
CA LEU A 20 3.36 -13.19 -1.54
C LEU A 20 4.57 -13.42 -0.64
N ARG A 21 5.65 -13.92 -1.23
CA ARG A 21 6.90 -14.20 -0.54
C ARG A 21 7.99 -13.24 -1.00
N LEU A 22 8.82 -12.78 -0.07
CA LEU A 22 10.03 -12.02 -0.37
C LEU A 22 10.93 -12.76 -1.38
N ASP A 23 11.35 -12.06 -2.43
CA ASP A 23 12.30 -12.58 -3.42
C ASP A 23 13.36 -11.51 -3.73
N PRO A 24 14.37 -11.36 -2.85
CA PRO A 24 15.33 -10.28 -2.94
C PRO A 24 16.31 -10.46 -4.11
N ALA A 25 16.47 -11.68 -4.61
CA ALA A 25 17.35 -12.00 -5.74
C ALA A 25 16.66 -11.82 -7.10
N SER A 26 15.35 -11.59 -7.12
CA SER A 26 14.62 -11.38 -8.37
C SER A 26 14.90 -9.98 -8.94
N VAL A 27 15.22 -9.91 -10.24
CA VAL A 27 15.31 -8.65 -10.99
C VAL A 27 13.94 -7.92 -11.06
N GLY A 28 12.86 -8.64 -10.74
CA GLY A 28 11.48 -8.15 -10.71
C GLY A 28 11.10 -7.38 -9.43
N CYS A 29 9.84 -7.49 -9.00
CA CYS A 29 9.22 -6.60 -7.99
C CYS A 29 9.68 -6.80 -6.53
N GLY A 30 10.74 -7.59 -6.26
CA GLY A 30 11.22 -7.91 -4.91
C GLY A 30 10.37 -8.93 -4.14
N TYR A 31 9.35 -9.51 -4.77
CA TYR A 31 8.52 -10.59 -4.24
C TYR A 31 8.05 -11.50 -5.37
N LYS A 32 7.63 -12.72 -5.02
CA LYS A 32 6.97 -13.66 -5.93
C LYS A 32 5.67 -14.20 -5.32
N LYS A 33 4.76 -14.60 -6.20
CA LYS A 33 3.57 -15.36 -5.83
C LYS A 33 3.94 -16.83 -5.74
N LEU A 34 3.67 -17.44 -4.60
CA LEU A 34 3.84 -18.88 -4.40
C LEU A 34 2.47 -19.52 -4.24
N LEU A 35 2.15 -20.46 -5.14
CA LEU A 35 0.95 -21.28 -5.02
C LEU A 35 1.09 -22.24 -3.84
N LEU A 36 0.09 -22.29 -2.97
CA LEU A 36 0.02 -23.21 -1.85
C LEU A 36 -1.11 -24.23 -2.09
N PRO A 37 -0.78 -25.46 -2.54
CA PRO A 37 -1.79 -26.48 -2.87
C PRO A 37 -2.74 -26.78 -1.71
N LEU A 38 -2.23 -26.86 -0.48
CA LEU A 38 -3.06 -27.11 0.71
C LEU A 38 -4.10 -26.03 0.99
N ALA A 39 -3.78 -24.76 0.70
CA ALA A 39 -4.72 -23.65 0.82
C ALA A 39 -5.76 -23.70 -0.30
N TRP A 40 -5.32 -23.99 -1.53
CA TRP A 40 -6.21 -24.15 -2.68
C TRP A 40 -7.21 -25.28 -2.48
N GLU A 41 -6.75 -26.49 -2.14
CA GLU A 41 -7.61 -27.66 -1.88
C GLU A 41 -8.64 -27.36 -0.79
N PHE A 42 -8.19 -26.79 0.33
CA PHE A 42 -9.08 -26.43 1.43
C PHE A 42 -10.11 -25.39 1.03
N PHE A 43 -9.69 -24.34 0.32
CA PHE A 43 -10.57 -23.28 -0.14
C PHE A 43 -11.63 -23.82 -1.11
N GLN A 44 -11.25 -24.70 -2.03
CA GLN A 44 -12.21 -25.33 -2.94
C GLN A 44 -13.23 -26.16 -2.18
N GLN A 45 -12.78 -27.00 -1.26
CA GLN A 45 -13.64 -27.88 -0.49
C GLN A 45 -14.59 -27.12 0.45
N LYS A 46 -14.14 -26.04 1.08
CA LYS A 46 -14.87 -25.40 2.18
C LYS A 46 -15.51 -24.06 1.83
N CYS A 47 -14.97 -23.34 0.84
CA CYS A 47 -15.44 -22.00 0.52
C CYS A 47 -16.18 -21.92 -0.82
N LEU A 48 -15.92 -22.82 -1.79
CA LEU A 48 -16.66 -22.84 -3.06
C LEU A 48 -17.93 -23.71 -3.00
N GLU A 49 -18.04 -24.64 -2.05
CA GLU A 49 -19.29 -25.39 -1.80
C GLU A 49 -20.39 -24.53 -1.13
N LEU A 50 -20.05 -23.36 -0.57
CA LEU A 50 -21.01 -22.41 0.03
C LEU A 50 -21.89 -21.68 -1.00
N ASP A 51 -21.56 -21.78 -2.29
CA ASP A 51 -22.25 -21.09 -3.39
C ASP A 51 -23.16 -22.04 -4.21
N ALA A 52 -23.29 -23.31 -3.80
CA ALA A 52 -24.24 -24.23 -4.42
C ALA A 52 -25.66 -23.85 -3.97
N PRO A 53 -26.59 -23.47 -4.89
CA PRO A 53 -27.97 -23.22 -4.50
C PRO A 53 -28.53 -24.52 -3.90
N GLU A 54 -29.01 -24.44 -2.66
CA GLU A 54 -29.75 -25.51 -2.01
C GLU A 54 -30.82 -26.02 -2.95
N THR A 55 -30.57 -27.15 -3.61
CA THR A 55 -31.63 -27.89 -4.26
C THR A 55 -32.36 -28.58 -3.12
N ARG A 56 -33.37 -27.90 -2.58
CA ARG A 56 -34.36 -28.51 -1.69
C ARG A 56 -35.06 -29.65 -2.44
N CYS A 57 -34.51 -30.86 -2.35
CA CYS A 57 -35.27 -32.07 -2.58
C CYS A 57 -35.96 -32.45 -1.27
N SER A 58 -37.12 -31.86 -1.05
CA SER A 58 -38.11 -32.41 -0.13
C SER A 58 -38.62 -33.72 -0.74
N VAL A 59 -38.07 -34.86 -0.32
CA VAL A 59 -38.74 -36.15 -0.52
C VAL A 59 -39.45 -36.49 0.78
N SER A 60 -40.70 -36.05 0.89
CA SER A 60 -41.66 -36.64 1.81
C SER A 60 -41.96 -38.06 1.33
N GLY A 61 -41.53 -39.04 2.12
CA GLY A 61 -41.94 -40.42 1.96
C GLY A 61 -43.43 -40.58 2.28
N SER A 62 -44.15 -41.29 1.41
CA SER A 62 -45.26 -42.17 1.80
C SER A 62 -45.58 -43.16 0.68
N ALA A 63 -45.87 -44.36 1.12
CA ALA A 63 -46.00 -45.61 0.38
C ALA A 63 -47.20 -45.67 -0.57
N GLY A 64 -47.13 -46.57 -1.58
CA GLY A 64 -48.30 -46.97 -2.34
C GLY A 64 -48.03 -47.78 -3.62
N GLN A 65 -47.88 -49.10 -3.45
CA GLN A 65 -48.40 -50.17 -4.34
C GLN A 65 -48.04 -50.20 -5.84
N SER A 66 -47.37 -51.29 -6.22
CA SER A 66 -47.38 -51.94 -7.55
C SER A 66 -48.78 -52.53 -7.85
N PRO A 67 -49.21 -52.88 -9.09
CA PRO A 67 -48.49 -53.88 -9.92
C PRO A 67 -48.64 -53.83 -11.48
N LYS A 68 -47.73 -54.58 -12.16
CA LYS A 68 -47.81 -55.23 -13.50
C LYS A 68 -47.97 -54.32 -14.74
N GLY A 69 -47.30 -54.48 -15.88
CA GLY A 69 -46.35 -55.46 -16.42
C GLY A 69 -46.31 -55.27 -17.96
N ALA A 70 -45.14 -55.46 -18.60
CA ALA A 70 -44.94 -55.98 -19.97
C ALA A 70 -43.61 -55.53 -20.60
N ARG A 71 -42.89 -56.55 -21.09
CA ARG A 71 -41.77 -56.62 -22.06
C ARG A 71 -42.06 -55.81 -23.35
N LEU A 72 -41.14 -55.42 -24.26
CA LEU A 72 -39.90 -56.03 -24.83
C LEU A 72 -39.26 -55.03 -25.84
N LEU A 73 -37.95 -55.20 -26.13
CA LEU A 73 -37.15 -54.69 -27.29
C LEU A 73 -36.85 -53.17 -27.31
N GLY A 74 -35.63 -52.66 -27.49
CA GLY A 74 -34.37 -53.21 -27.99
C GLY A 74 -33.77 -52.20 -28.99
N ARG A 75 -32.62 -51.60 -28.68
CA ARG A 75 -31.53 -51.19 -29.61
C ARG A 75 -30.60 -50.20 -28.94
N GLY A 76 -29.31 -50.50 -29.01
CA GLY A 76 -28.25 -49.65 -28.48
C GLY A 76 -27.97 -48.42 -29.35
N THR A 77 -27.53 -47.37 -28.70
CA THR A 77 -26.72 -46.29 -29.27
C THR A 77 -25.78 -45.78 -28.18
N ARG A 78 -24.53 -45.55 -28.60
CA ARG A 78 -23.33 -45.19 -27.82
C ARG A 78 -23.53 -44.04 -26.81
N PRO A 79 -22.70 -43.96 -25.74
CA PRO A 79 -22.75 -42.85 -24.79
C PRO A 79 -22.29 -41.56 -25.48
N ARG A 80 -23.21 -40.60 -25.57
CA ARG A 80 -22.94 -39.26 -26.07
C ARG A 80 -22.36 -38.43 -24.93
N VAL A 81 -21.03 -38.38 -24.89
CA VAL A 81 -20.28 -37.35 -24.16
C VAL A 81 -20.64 -35.99 -24.76
N ALA A 82 -21.20 -35.10 -23.94
CA ALA A 82 -21.34 -33.68 -24.21
C ALA A 82 -21.62 -32.95 -22.88
N PRO A 83 -21.25 -31.68 -22.73
CA PRO A 83 -19.89 -31.25 -22.49
C PRO A 83 -19.77 -30.60 -21.11
N LEU A 84 -18.53 -30.42 -20.66
CA LEU A 84 -18.16 -29.54 -19.55
C LEU A 84 -18.97 -28.24 -19.59
N GLY A 85 -19.88 -28.08 -18.63
CA GLY A 85 -20.47 -26.80 -18.32
C GLY A 85 -19.37 -25.90 -17.77
N HIS A 86 -18.98 -24.92 -18.58
CA HIS A 86 -18.02 -23.88 -18.23
C HIS A 86 -18.37 -23.21 -16.90
N ALA A 87 -17.51 -23.41 -15.89
CA ALA A 87 -17.53 -22.65 -14.65
C ALA A 87 -17.02 -21.23 -14.91
N THR A 88 -17.86 -20.38 -15.50
CA THR A 88 -17.58 -18.95 -15.64
C THR A 88 -18.15 -18.21 -14.44
N ARG A 89 -17.42 -18.24 -13.31
CA ARG A 89 -17.65 -17.32 -12.19
C ARG A 89 -16.31 -16.86 -11.62
N THR A 90 -15.68 -15.90 -12.28
CA THR A 90 -14.34 -15.38 -11.94
C THR A 90 -14.36 -14.00 -11.28
N HIS A 91 -15.36 -13.70 -10.44
CA HIS A 91 -15.31 -12.51 -9.58
C HIS A 91 -16.15 -12.73 -8.31
N LEU A 92 -15.52 -12.57 -7.14
CA LEU A 92 -16.25 -12.49 -5.87
C LEU A 92 -16.69 -11.05 -5.62
N SER A 93 -17.93 -10.86 -5.18
CA SER A 93 -18.38 -9.56 -4.70
C SER A 93 -17.62 -9.17 -3.42
N VAL A 94 -17.68 -7.89 -3.04
CA VAL A 94 -17.11 -7.40 -1.77
C VAL A 94 -17.74 -8.13 -0.57
N GLU A 95 -19.02 -8.46 -0.68
CA GLU A 95 -19.77 -9.21 0.34
C GLU A 95 -19.30 -10.66 0.39
N GLN A 96 -19.16 -11.34 -0.75
CA GLN A 96 -18.63 -12.71 -0.78
C GLN A 96 -17.21 -12.80 -0.19
N HIS A 97 -16.34 -11.82 -0.48
CA HIS A 97 -15.02 -11.74 0.15
C HIS A 97 -15.11 -11.62 1.67
N ARG A 98 -16.07 -10.85 2.18
CA ARG A 98 -16.31 -10.67 3.61
C ARG A 98 -16.84 -11.95 4.24
N ASP A 99 -17.75 -12.66 3.59
CA ASP A 99 -18.33 -13.90 4.08
C ASP A 99 -17.29 -15.02 4.15
N ILE A 100 -16.45 -15.11 3.12
CA ILE A 100 -15.29 -16.03 3.08
C ILE A 100 -14.30 -15.69 4.18
N GLN A 101 -13.93 -14.41 4.35
CA GLN A 101 -13.04 -13.98 5.43
C GLN A 101 -13.60 -14.31 6.80
N THR A 102 -14.89 -14.09 7.00
CA THR A 102 -15.59 -14.39 8.26
C THR A 102 -15.54 -15.88 8.54
N SER A 103 -15.90 -16.71 7.56
CA SER A 103 -15.89 -18.18 7.68
C SER A 103 -14.49 -18.72 7.95
N LEU A 104 -13.47 -18.24 7.24
CA LEU A 104 -12.08 -18.64 7.46
C LEU A 104 -11.58 -18.17 8.85
N TYR A 105 -12.01 -17.00 9.31
CA TYR A 105 -11.63 -16.47 10.61
C TYR A 105 -12.22 -17.29 11.76
N THR A 106 -13.50 -17.65 11.69
CA THR A 106 -14.17 -18.49 12.70
C THR A 106 -13.56 -19.89 12.75
N TRP A 107 -13.19 -20.47 11.60
CA TRP A 107 -12.47 -21.74 11.58
C TRP A 107 -11.05 -21.65 12.13
N PHE A 108 -10.37 -20.52 11.98
CA PHE A 108 -8.99 -20.34 12.43
C PHE A 108 -8.90 -20.12 13.96
N HIS A 109 -9.85 -19.40 14.56
CA HIS A 109 -9.80 -19.04 15.99
C HIS A 109 -10.32 -20.15 16.91
N PRO A 110 -9.65 -20.41 18.05
CA PRO A 110 -9.99 -21.52 18.93
C PRO A 110 -11.36 -21.38 19.61
N GLU A 111 -11.81 -20.16 19.88
CA GLU A 111 -13.06 -19.88 20.62
C GLU A 111 -14.33 -20.23 19.81
N GLU A 112 -14.25 -20.22 18.48
CA GLU A 112 -15.41 -20.36 17.58
C GLU A 112 -15.32 -21.60 16.67
N SER A 113 -14.25 -22.40 16.81
CA SER A 113 -13.97 -23.50 15.89
C SER A 113 -14.49 -24.85 16.38
N SER A 114 -15.36 -25.49 15.59
CA SER A 114 -15.81 -26.88 15.74
C SER A 114 -14.95 -27.88 14.92
N GLY A 115 -13.86 -27.41 14.30
CA GLY A 115 -13.09 -28.18 13.31
C GLY A 115 -11.81 -28.85 13.83
N SER A 116 -11.31 -29.83 13.08
CA SER A 116 -10.02 -30.49 13.36
C SER A 116 -8.84 -29.49 13.34
N ALA A 117 -7.76 -29.77 14.09
CA ALA A 117 -6.56 -28.91 14.09
C ALA A 117 -5.99 -28.64 12.69
N ILE A 118 -6.10 -29.63 11.78
CA ILE A 118 -5.68 -29.50 10.38
C ILE A 118 -6.58 -28.50 9.64
N SER A 119 -7.90 -28.56 9.85
CA SER A 119 -8.84 -27.61 9.25
C SER A 119 -8.58 -26.18 9.73
N ARG A 120 -8.29 -26.00 11.03
CA ARG A 120 -7.91 -24.70 11.61
C ARG A 120 -6.65 -24.15 10.95
N ALA A 121 -5.61 -24.99 10.84
CA ALA A 121 -4.35 -24.59 10.23
C ALA A 121 -4.48 -24.21 8.75
N ARG A 122 -5.30 -24.96 8.00
CA ARG A 122 -5.57 -24.68 6.58
C ARG A 122 -6.41 -23.41 6.39
N ALA A 123 -7.40 -23.16 7.24
CA ALA A 123 -8.14 -21.90 7.23
C ALA A 123 -7.21 -20.70 7.51
N GLY A 124 -6.34 -20.83 8.52
CA GLY A 124 -5.28 -19.86 8.80
C GLY A 124 -4.34 -19.64 7.62
N LEU A 125 -3.98 -20.70 6.89
CA LEU A 125 -3.15 -20.61 5.70
C LEU A 125 -3.82 -19.77 4.60
N CYS A 126 -5.12 -19.99 4.35
CA CYS A 126 -5.86 -19.18 3.38
C CYS A 126 -5.90 -17.69 3.77
N LEU A 127 -6.08 -17.39 5.05
CA LEU A 127 -6.04 -16.01 5.55
C LEU A 127 -4.66 -15.37 5.44
N ARG A 128 -3.58 -16.13 5.71
CA ARG A 128 -2.20 -15.65 5.56
C ARG A 128 -1.87 -15.31 4.11
N CYS A 129 -2.30 -16.16 3.16
CA CYS A 129 -2.25 -15.84 1.72
C CYS A 129 -2.93 -14.49 1.44
N TYR A 130 -4.16 -14.32 1.92
CA TYR A 130 -4.93 -13.12 1.68
C TYR A 130 -4.25 -11.87 2.24
N VAL A 131 -3.84 -11.93 3.51
CA VAL A 131 -3.20 -10.82 4.25
C VAL A 131 -1.86 -10.39 3.65
N SER A 132 -1.15 -11.29 2.96
CA SER A 132 0.11 -10.94 2.29
C SER A 132 -0.06 -9.82 1.23
N TYR A 133 -1.24 -9.72 0.58
CA TYR A 133 -1.52 -8.69 -0.43
C TYR A 133 -1.74 -7.28 0.16
N PRO A 134 -2.62 -7.08 1.17
CA PRO A 134 -2.73 -5.79 1.84
C PRO A 134 -1.42 -5.35 2.52
N ILE A 135 -0.59 -6.26 3.02
CA ILE A 135 0.76 -5.93 3.54
C ILE A 135 1.62 -5.31 2.44
N LEU A 136 1.72 -5.96 1.27
CA LEU A 136 2.48 -5.41 0.13
C LEU A 136 1.92 -4.05 -0.29
N LYS A 137 0.60 -3.92 -0.37
CA LYS A 137 -0.06 -2.65 -0.73
C LYS A 137 0.27 -1.54 0.28
N ALA A 138 0.32 -1.87 1.57
CA ALA A 138 0.73 -0.94 2.61
C ALA A 138 2.19 -0.50 2.44
N CYS A 139 3.11 -1.42 2.13
CA CYS A 139 4.51 -1.10 1.86
C CYS A 139 4.68 -0.20 0.63
N LYS A 140 3.99 -0.50 -0.47
CA LYS A 140 3.98 0.35 -1.68
C LYS A 140 3.49 1.76 -1.34
N LYS A 141 2.40 1.88 -0.58
CA LYS A 141 1.85 3.18 -0.16
C LYS A 141 2.75 3.93 0.82
N LEU A 142 3.42 3.23 1.73
CA LEU A 142 4.39 3.85 2.63
C LEU A 142 5.59 4.39 1.85
N ALA A 143 6.16 3.57 0.95
CA ALA A 143 7.25 4.04 0.10
C ALA A 143 6.83 5.22 -0.76
N SER A 144 5.66 5.20 -1.41
CA SER A 144 5.21 6.32 -2.25
C SER A 144 5.02 7.63 -1.47
N LEU A 145 4.71 7.56 -0.17
CA LEU A 145 4.59 8.76 0.68
C LEU A 145 5.93 9.39 1.02
N TYR A 146 7.04 8.66 0.87
CA TYR A 146 8.37 9.08 1.31
C TYR A 146 9.46 8.98 0.23
N SER A 147 9.18 8.35 -0.92
CA SER A 147 10.13 8.05 -1.99
C SER A 147 10.66 9.30 -2.70
N ALA A 148 9.89 10.39 -2.68
CA ALA A 148 10.35 11.66 -3.25
C ALA A 148 11.49 12.32 -2.44
N SER A 149 11.75 11.86 -1.21
CA SER A 149 12.68 12.52 -0.27
C SER A 149 13.71 11.58 0.37
N HIS A 150 13.71 10.29 0.05
CA HIS A 150 14.54 9.29 0.74
C HIS A 150 15.06 8.20 -0.20
N ASP A 151 16.27 7.72 0.08
CA ASP A 151 16.98 6.67 -0.68
C ASP A 151 16.47 5.24 -0.38
N PHE A 152 15.15 5.05 -0.30
CA PHE A 152 14.58 3.71 -0.15
C PHE A 152 13.30 3.53 -0.96
N THR A 153 13.05 2.29 -1.34
CA THR A 153 11.89 1.84 -2.09
C THR A 153 11.00 0.94 -1.23
N TYR A 154 9.82 0.57 -1.73
CA TYR A 154 8.98 -0.39 -1.02
C TYR A 154 9.65 -1.75 -0.84
N ARG A 155 10.63 -2.10 -1.68
CA ARG A 155 11.37 -3.37 -1.61
C ARG A 155 12.16 -3.47 -0.31
N ASP A 156 12.68 -2.35 0.17
CA ASP A 156 13.43 -2.30 1.42
C ASP A 156 12.54 -2.52 2.65
N LEU A 157 11.22 -2.31 2.52
CA LEU A 157 10.25 -2.55 3.59
C LEU A 157 9.81 -4.02 3.69
N LEU A 158 9.84 -4.76 2.57
CA LEU A 158 9.30 -6.12 2.49
C LEU A 158 9.96 -7.11 3.46
N PRO A 159 11.29 -7.10 3.70
CA PRO A 159 11.94 -8.04 4.63
C PRO A 159 11.41 -7.97 6.07
N PHE A 160 10.80 -6.85 6.47
CA PHE A 160 10.28 -6.66 7.83
C PHE A 160 8.87 -7.21 8.04
N VAL A 161 8.13 -7.47 6.96
CA VAL A 161 6.69 -7.75 7.02
C VAL A 161 6.22 -8.91 6.14
N LEU A 162 6.98 -9.32 5.12
CA LEU A 162 6.73 -10.53 4.32
C LEU A 162 7.67 -11.66 4.77
N ASP A 163 7.53 -12.05 6.02
CA ASP A 163 8.34 -13.07 6.68
C ASP A 163 7.73 -14.49 6.62
N ASP A 164 6.67 -14.64 5.83
CA ASP A 164 5.86 -15.85 5.73
C ASP A 164 5.97 -16.48 4.33
N ASP A 165 6.32 -17.77 4.28
CA ASP A 165 6.40 -18.55 3.04
C ASP A 165 5.28 -19.59 2.88
N GLY A 166 4.36 -19.67 3.85
CA GLY A 166 3.21 -20.55 3.82
C GLY A 166 3.52 -22.05 3.94
N LYS A 167 4.77 -22.45 4.19
CA LYS A 167 5.12 -23.89 4.30
C LYS A 167 4.73 -24.48 5.66
N VAL A 168 4.77 -23.66 6.70
CA VAL A 168 4.48 -24.08 8.07
C VAL A 168 2.99 -23.93 8.34
N LEU A 169 2.34 -25.01 8.77
CA LEU A 169 0.96 -25.00 9.24
C LEU A 169 0.92 -24.48 10.68
N ILE A 170 0.12 -23.44 10.92
CA ILE A 170 0.08 -22.72 12.19
C ILE A 170 -1.35 -22.71 12.72
N ILE A 171 -1.51 -23.00 14.00
CA ILE A 171 -2.75 -22.83 14.76
C ILE A 171 -2.52 -21.87 15.93
N LEU A 172 -3.60 -21.27 16.42
CA LEU A 172 -3.57 -20.46 17.64
C LEU A 172 -4.03 -21.31 18.83
N ASP A 173 -3.28 -21.23 19.92
CA ASP A 173 -3.68 -21.73 21.24
C ASP A 173 -4.74 -20.81 21.87
N GLN A 174 -5.36 -21.24 22.98
CA GLN A 174 -6.35 -20.45 23.74
C GLN A 174 -5.79 -19.09 24.17
N ASP A 175 -4.51 -19.04 24.53
CA ASP A 175 -3.80 -17.80 24.88
C ASP A 175 -3.36 -16.97 23.67
N GLY A 176 -3.73 -17.39 22.45
CA GLY A 176 -3.27 -16.77 21.20
C GLY A 176 -1.80 -17.02 20.89
N THR A 177 -1.20 -18.07 21.46
CA THR A 177 0.18 -18.47 21.13
C THR A 177 0.20 -19.20 19.79
N GLN A 178 1.19 -18.92 18.93
CA GLN A 178 1.35 -19.62 17.66
C GLN A 178 1.94 -21.02 17.90
N LEU A 179 1.26 -22.06 17.44
CA LEU A 179 1.71 -23.44 17.49
C LEU A 179 1.89 -23.98 16.07
N ILE A 180 3.00 -24.67 15.82
CA ILE A 180 3.27 -25.35 14.57
C ILE A 180 2.63 -26.73 14.62
N LEU A 181 1.84 -27.06 13.59
CA LEU A 181 1.27 -28.39 13.40
C LEU A 181 2.21 -29.23 12.54
N ASN A 182 2.84 -30.23 13.14
CA ASN A 182 3.70 -31.18 12.43
C ASN A 182 2.87 -32.27 11.72
N GLY A 183 3.50 -33.01 10.80
CA GLY A 183 2.88 -34.10 10.04
C GLY A 183 2.22 -35.17 10.92
N ASP A 184 2.77 -35.38 12.12
CA ASP A 184 2.28 -36.34 13.12
C ASP A 184 1.11 -35.81 13.96
N ARG A 185 0.54 -34.65 13.58
CA ARG A 185 -0.54 -33.92 14.30
C ARG A 185 -0.16 -33.41 15.69
N GLU A 186 1.12 -33.51 16.05
CA GLU A 186 1.65 -32.89 17.26
C GLU A 186 1.83 -31.38 17.06
N THR A 187 1.54 -30.64 18.12
CA THR A 187 1.62 -29.17 18.16
C THR A 187 2.84 -28.74 18.94
N LYS A 188 3.78 -28.03 18.29
CA LYS A 188 4.97 -27.49 18.96
C LYS A 188 4.89 -25.97 19.03
N LYS A 189 5.21 -25.41 20.20
CA LYS A 189 5.34 -23.96 20.37
C LYS A 189 6.53 -23.45 19.56
N THR A 190 6.31 -22.38 18.79
CA THR A 190 7.37 -21.68 18.05
C THR A 190 7.79 -20.42 18.79
N ASP A 191 9.09 -20.20 18.89
CA ASP A 191 9.66 -18.94 19.39
C ASP A 191 9.57 -17.82 18.34
N TYR A 192 9.48 -18.21 17.06
CA TYR A 192 9.30 -17.27 15.95
C TYR A 192 7.81 -16.94 15.74
N GLN A 193 7.49 -15.65 15.67
CA GLN A 193 6.14 -15.16 15.41
C GLN A 193 6.06 -14.55 14.00
N PHE A 194 5.27 -15.16 13.13
CA PHE A 194 5.04 -14.65 11.79
C PHE A 194 4.17 -13.39 11.84
N PHE A 195 4.55 -12.35 11.08
CA PHE A 195 3.81 -11.09 11.08
C PHE A 195 2.37 -11.27 10.57
N THR A 196 2.17 -12.08 9.52
CA THR A 196 0.85 -12.42 8.98
C THR A 196 -0.08 -13.02 10.04
N VAL A 197 0.45 -13.92 10.87
CA VAL A 197 -0.31 -14.57 11.96
C VAL A 197 -0.56 -13.61 13.12
N GLU A 198 0.41 -12.75 13.45
CA GLU A 198 0.24 -11.71 14.46
C GLU A 198 -0.88 -10.72 14.10
N VAL A 199 -0.97 -10.34 12.83
CA VAL A 199 -2.04 -9.48 12.32
C VAL A 199 -3.40 -10.14 12.45
N LEU A 200 -3.50 -11.44 12.11
CA LEU A 200 -4.73 -12.22 12.20
C LEU A 200 -5.16 -12.48 13.65
N ARG A 201 -4.21 -12.78 14.54
CA ARG A 201 -4.45 -12.99 15.97
C ARG A 201 -5.08 -11.78 16.64
N LYS A 202 -4.60 -10.57 16.31
CA LYS A 202 -5.07 -9.32 16.92
C LYS A 202 -6.32 -8.76 16.25
N TYR A 203 -6.70 -9.31 15.09
CA TYR A 203 -7.91 -8.90 14.41
C TYR A 203 -9.12 -9.37 15.23
N ASN A 204 -10.10 -8.49 15.44
CA ASN A 204 -11.34 -8.86 16.13
C ASN A 204 -12.52 -8.56 15.22
N LEU A 205 -13.22 -9.62 14.82
CA LEU A 205 -14.36 -9.56 13.91
C LEU A 205 -15.60 -8.90 14.55
N ASN A 206 -15.69 -8.94 15.88
CA ASN A 206 -16.82 -8.44 16.69
C ASN A 206 -16.59 -7.02 17.26
N SER A 207 -15.51 -6.33 16.85
CA SER A 207 -15.24 -4.97 17.30
C SER A 207 -16.32 -3.98 16.79
N PRO A 208 -16.83 -3.05 17.62
CA PRO A 208 -17.88 -2.10 17.24
C PRO A 208 -17.48 -1.20 16.06
N SER A 209 -16.17 -0.97 15.86
CA SER A 209 -15.60 -0.43 14.64
C SER A 209 -15.28 -1.56 13.67
N LYS A 210 -16.26 -1.98 12.85
CA LYS A 210 -16.15 -3.04 11.82
C LYS A 210 -15.15 -2.66 10.71
N SER A 211 -13.87 -2.62 11.04
CA SER A 211 -12.80 -2.38 10.07
C SER A 211 -12.65 -3.61 9.19
N ARG A 212 -12.60 -3.40 7.87
CA ARG A 212 -12.34 -4.48 6.91
C ARG A 212 -10.94 -5.05 7.19
N LEU A 213 -10.76 -6.35 6.96
CA LEU A 213 -9.47 -7.00 7.17
C LEU A 213 -8.33 -6.26 6.44
N ASP A 214 -8.57 -5.77 5.23
CA ASP A 214 -7.61 -4.96 4.46
C ASP A 214 -7.13 -3.70 5.21
N ASP A 215 -8.06 -2.96 5.80
CA ASP A 215 -7.78 -1.69 6.50
C ASP A 215 -7.06 -1.96 7.82
N TRP A 216 -7.45 -3.03 8.51
CA TRP A 216 -6.77 -3.52 9.70
C TRP A 216 -5.31 -3.91 9.41
N VAL A 217 -5.09 -4.73 8.37
CA VAL A 217 -3.76 -5.17 7.96
C VAL A 217 -2.90 -3.96 7.58
N TYR A 218 -3.47 -3.00 6.86
CA TYR A 218 -2.78 -1.75 6.53
C TYR A 218 -2.33 -1.00 7.79
N TYR A 219 -3.23 -0.84 8.78
CA TYR A 219 -2.89 -0.19 10.04
C TYR A 219 -1.80 -0.95 10.79
N GLN A 220 -1.91 -2.28 10.93
CA GLN A 220 -0.91 -3.09 11.62
C GLN A 220 0.45 -3.06 10.92
N THR A 221 0.50 -3.08 9.59
CA THR A 221 1.74 -2.98 8.81
C THR A 221 2.46 -1.66 9.10
N LYS A 222 1.73 -0.55 9.16
CA LYS A 222 2.29 0.76 9.53
C LYS A 222 2.75 0.82 10.99
N GLN A 223 2.16 0.02 11.88
CA GLN A 223 2.53 -0.04 13.30
C GLN A 223 3.66 -1.03 13.59
N ASN A 224 4.13 -1.81 12.61
CA ASN A 224 5.18 -2.80 12.78
C ASN A 224 6.47 -2.13 13.34
N PRO A 225 7.00 -2.59 14.50
CA PRO A 225 8.16 -1.97 15.13
C PRO A 225 9.40 -1.99 14.26
N LYS A 226 9.73 -3.13 13.64
CA LYS A 226 10.91 -3.28 12.77
C LYS A 226 10.84 -2.31 11.58
N LEU A 227 9.66 -2.16 11.00
CA LEU A 227 9.42 -1.20 9.91
C LEU A 227 9.56 0.25 10.40
N LYS A 228 9.07 0.56 11.60
CA LYS A 228 9.25 1.90 12.18
C LYS A 228 10.70 2.22 12.50
N ASP A 229 11.44 1.24 13.01
CA ASP A 229 12.86 1.39 13.33
C ASP A 229 13.65 1.68 12.04
N PHE A 230 13.45 0.87 11.00
CA PHE A 230 14.03 1.09 9.66
C PHE A 230 13.74 2.48 9.07
N LEU A 231 12.48 2.94 9.20
CA LEU A 231 12.09 4.26 8.72
C LEU A 231 12.72 5.36 9.58
N SER A 232 12.80 5.15 10.90
CA SER A 232 13.42 6.11 11.82
C SER A 232 14.92 6.28 11.61
N GLU A 233 15.63 5.19 11.24
CA GLU A 233 17.03 5.21 10.84
C GLU A 233 17.25 6.11 9.61
N ARG A 234 16.29 6.13 8.69
CA ARG A 234 16.28 6.98 7.49
C ARG A 234 15.71 8.38 7.73
N GLY A 235 15.57 8.80 8.98
CA GLY A 235 15.11 10.14 9.33
C GLY A 235 13.59 10.32 9.39
N LEU A 236 12.79 9.28 9.08
CA LEU A 236 11.34 9.29 9.27
C LEU A 236 11.01 8.99 10.73
N CYS A 237 11.28 9.96 11.59
CA CYS A 237 10.89 9.91 12.99
C CYS A 237 9.36 10.02 13.09
N PHE A 238 8.68 8.92 13.46
CA PHE A 238 7.26 8.90 13.85
C PHE A 238 6.99 9.61 15.20
N LEU A 239 7.72 10.69 15.49
CA LEU A 239 7.45 11.53 16.63
C LEU A 239 6.12 12.24 16.39
N SER A 240 5.25 12.21 17.40
CA SER A 240 4.09 13.10 17.41
C SER A 240 4.57 14.55 17.33
N ASP A 241 3.73 15.43 16.79
CA ASP A 241 4.04 16.86 16.67
C ASP A 241 4.55 17.43 18.02
N TRP A 242 3.98 16.97 19.13
CA TRP A 242 4.36 17.38 20.50
C TRP A 242 5.68 16.78 20.98
N ALA A 243 5.96 15.51 20.64
CA ALA A 243 7.26 14.91 20.93
C ALA A 243 8.38 15.62 20.17
N LEU A 244 8.08 16.08 18.95
CA LEU A 244 8.98 16.84 18.10
C LEU A 244 9.23 18.24 18.68
N LEU A 245 8.18 18.97 19.07
CA LEU A 245 8.30 20.26 19.75
C LEU A 245 9.07 20.16 21.07
N ASN A 246 8.84 19.11 21.87
CA ASN A 246 9.54 18.92 23.14
C ASN A 246 11.04 18.61 22.95
N ARG A 247 11.39 17.91 21.85
CA ARG A 247 12.78 17.54 21.50
C ARG A 247 13.58 18.70 20.90
N ALA A 248 12.92 19.78 20.46
CA ALA A 248 13.56 20.90 19.77
C ALA A 248 14.84 21.36 20.49
N ARG A 249 15.96 21.37 19.76
CA ARG A 249 17.30 21.71 20.28
C ARG A 249 17.49 23.24 20.30
N PRO A 250 18.33 23.79 21.20
CA PRO A 250 18.62 25.23 21.24
C PRO A 250 19.05 25.80 19.88
N THR A 251 19.86 25.06 19.12
CA THR A 251 20.29 25.44 17.76
C THR A 251 19.14 25.53 16.75
N GLN A 252 18.06 24.79 16.96
CA GLN A 252 16.83 24.88 16.15
C GLN A 252 16.01 26.09 16.56
N LEU A 253 15.99 26.43 17.84
CA LEU A 253 15.27 27.61 18.36
C LEU A 253 15.88 28.92 17.86
N GLU A 254 17.20 28.97 17.68
CA GLU A 254 17.92 30.14 17.18
C GLU A 254 17.59 30.47 15.72
N GLN A 255 17.14 29.48 14.94
CA GLN A 255 16.76 29.66 13.53
C GLN A 255 15.28 29.98 13.32
N LEU A 256 14.47 29.89 14.39
CA LEU A 256 13.06 30.26 14.33
C LEU A 256 12.88 31.78 14.45
N LEU A 257 11.79 32.29 13.89
CA LEU A 257 11.40 33.69 14.07
C LEU A 257 11.20 33.99 15.57
N PRO A 258 11.46 35.24 16.02
CA PRO A 258 11.29 35.60 17.44
C PRO A 258 9.91 35.26 18.02
N ARG A 259 8.85 35.41 17.22
CA ARG A 259 7.48 35.03 17.59
C ARG A 259 7.34 33.52 17.83
N ASP A 260 7.89 32.72 16.94
CA ASP A 260 7.83 31.25 16.97
C ASP A 260 8.63 30.68 18.13
N ARG A 261 9.78 31.29 18.42
CA ARG A 261 10.59 30.99 19.60
C ARG A 261 9.80 31.24 20.90
N ASN A 262 9.11 32.38 21.01
CA ASN A 262 8.29 32.69 22.17
C ASN A 262 7.16 31.66 22.36
N ILE A 263 6.49 31.23 21.28
CA ILE A 263 5.46 30.19 21.30
C ILE A 263 6.04 28.85 21.78
N LEU A 264 7.20 28.47 21.28
CA LEU A 264 7.86 27.22 21.66
C LEU A 264 8.39 27.25 23.10
N GLU A 265 8.89 28.38 23.58
CA GLU A 265 9.31 28.57 24.96
C GLU A 265 8.13 28.48 25.94
N ALA A 266 6.98 29.10 25.61
CA ALA A 266 5.76 28.97 26.39
C ALA A 266 5.28 27.50 26.43
N PHE A 267 5.35 26.81 25.29
CA PHE A 267 5.07 25.37 25.23
C PHE A 267 6.04 24.57 26.12
N HIS A 268 7.34 24.84 26.06
CA HIS A 268 8.33 24.16 26.92
C HIS A 268 8.10 24.41 28.40
N ALA A 269 7.75 25.63 28.80
CA ALA A 269 7.51 25.99 30.19
C ALA A 269 6.36 25.17 30.80
N VAL A 270 5.20 25.12 30.12
CA VAL A 270 4.01 24.42 30.60
C VAL A 270 4.16 22.90 30.42
N TYR A 271 4.50 22.47 29.20
CA TYR A 271 4.47 21.06 28.84
C TYR A 271 5.61 20.24 29.47
N ARG A 272 6.80 20.82 29.65
CA ARG A 272 7.92 20.12 30.34
C ARG A 272 7.71 20.07 31.86
N ARG A 273 7.14 21.12 32.46
CA ARG A 273 6.77 21.12 33.88
C ARG A 273 5.82 19.96 34.17
N ASP A 274 4.72 19.88 33.44
CA ASP A 274 3.69 18.86 33.67
C ASP A 274 4.20 17.45 33.38
N ARG A 275 5.10 17.30 32.41
CA ARG A 275 5.79 16.03 32.12
C ARG A 275 6.65 15.53 33.29
N ARG A 276 7.32 16.42 34.02
CA ARG A 276 8.11 16.04 35.20
C ARG A 276 7.23 15.56 36.35
N GLN A 277 5.97 15.99 36.38
CA GLN A 277 4.99 15.60 37.40
C GLN A 277 4.23 14.32 37.06
N GLN A 278 4.34 13.79 35.83
CA GLN A 278 3.68 12.55 35.45
C GLN A 278 4.48 11.30 35.86
N PRO A 279 3.81 10.25 36.37
CA PRO A 279 4.47 8.99 36.70
C PRO A 279 5.07 8.33 35.44
N GLU A 280 6.30 7.80 35.57
CA GLU A 280 7.13 7.27 34.46
C GLU A 280 6.40 6.28 33.54
N LYS A 281 5.42 5.52 34.06
CA LYS A 281 4.63 4.55 33.28
C LYS A 281 3.71 5.22 32.23
N LYS A 282 3.28 6.47 32.42
CA LYS A 282 2.48 7.25 31.44
C LYS A 282 3.34 8.09 30.48
N ALA A 283 4.64 8.21 30.74
CA ALA A 283 5.56 9.09 30.01
C ALA A 283 6.04 8.56 28.65
N ARG A 284 5.56 7.41 28.16
CA ARG A 284 6.05 6.82 26.90
C ARG A 284 5.54 7.48 25.63
N ARG A 285 4.41 8.22 25.67
CA ARG A 285 3.90 9.00 24.53
C ARG A 285 3.62 10.43 24.97
N CYS A 286 3.90 11.41 24.11
CA CYS A 286 3.53 12.81 24.34
C CYS A 286 2.06 13.00 23.90
N PRO A 287 1.11 13.15 24.85
CA PRO A 287 -0.30 13.37 24.54
C PRO A 287 -0.54 14.76 23.93
N ASP A 288 -1.70 14.95 23.32
CA ASP A 288 -2.11 16.29 22.88
C ASP A 288 -2.22 17.24 24.09
N PRO A 289 -1.86 18.53 23.95
CA PRO A 289 -1.98 19.50 25.04
C PRO A 289 -3.45 19.66 25.45
N THR A 290 -3.71 19.67 26.75
CA THR A 290 -5.05 19.89 27.30
C THR A 290 -5.48 21.34 27.12
N GLN A 291 -6.79 21.59 27.20
CA GLN A 291 -7.31 22.96 27.11
C GLN A 291 -6.71 23.88 28.18
N SER A 292 -6.58 23.39 29.41
CA SER A 292 -5.92 24.12 30.51
C SER A 292 -4.47 24.49 30.19
N GLN A 293 -3.71 23.58 29.57
CA GLN A 293 -2.33 23.84 29.16
C GLN A 293 -2.26 24.91 28.06
N LEU A 294 -3.19 24.90 27.11
CA LEU A 294 -3.26 25.91 26.04
C LEU A 294 -3.64 27.30 26.59
N GLU A 295 -4.51 27.35 27.59
CA GLU A 295 -4.89 28.60 28.26
C GLU A 295 -3.72 29.20 29.04
N GLU A 296 -2.95 28.36 29.74
CA GLU A 296 -1.73 28.79 30.44
C GLU A 296 -0.64 29.27 29.47
N MET A 297 -0.41 28.55 28.38
CA MET A 297 0.50 28.99 27.31
C MET A 297 0.07 30.33 26.73
N ARG A 298 -1.23 30.57 26.56
CA ARG A 298 -1.75 31.85 26.07
C ARG A 298 -1.47 32.99 27.03
N HIS A 299 -1.61 32.78 28.34
CA HIS A 299 -1.26 33.79 29.34
C HIS A 299 0.23 34.18 29.27
N LEU A 300 1.12 33.18 29.20
CA LEU A 300 2.56 33.41 29.06
C LEU A 300 2.93 34.13 27.76
N LEU A 301 2.15 33.92 26.69
CA LEU A 301 2.35 34.61 25.42
C LEU A 301 1.87 36.06 25.44
N GLN A 302 0.81 36.36 26.21
CA GLN A 302 0.34 37.73 26.42
C GLN A 302 1.37 38.56 27.20
N GLU A 303 2.02 37.98 28.20
CA GLU A 303 3.14 38.62 28.93
C GLU A 303 4.33 38.95 28.02
N LYS A 304 4.53 38.16 26.96
CA LYS A 304 5.58 38.35 25.94
C LYS A 304 5.11 39.17 24.73
N SER A 305 3.97 39.85 24.81
CA SER A 305 3.39 40.68 23.73
C SER A 305 3.09 39.93 22.42
N VAL A 306 2.82 38.61 22.48
CA VAL A 306 2.42 37.81 21.31
C VAL A 306 0.90 37.65 21.29
N ILE A 307 0.24 38.24 20.31
CA ILE A 307 -1.22 38.20 20.17
C ILE A 307 -1.65 36.85 19.55
N VAL A 308 -2.37 36.04 20.31
CA VAL A 308 -3.04 34.82 19.84
C VAL A 308 -4.52 34.89 20.21
N ASN A 309 -5.39 34.99 19.20
CA ASN A 309 -6.79 35.36 19.38
C ASN A 309 -7.68 34.20 19.85
N SER A 310 -7.25 32.95 19.66
CA SER A 310 -8.00 31.76 20.10
C SER A 310 -7.11 30.56 20.45
N LEU A 311 -7.62 29.64 21.27
CA LEU A 311 -6.93 28.39 21.61
C LEU A 311 -6.75 27.48 20.38
N ALA A 312 -7.70 27.50 19.44
CA ALA A 312 -7.60 26.78 18.18
C ALA A 312 -6.46 27.33 17.31
N GLN A 313 -6.31 28.67 17.28
CA GLN A 313 -5.19 29.31 16.59
C GLN A 313 -3.85 28.90 17.23
N LEU A 314 -3.75 28.91 18.56
CA LEU A 314 -2.53 28.46 19.26
C LEU A 314 -2.18 27.01 18.90
N SER A 315 -3.16 26.11 18.90
CA SER A 315 -2.95 24.70 18.52
C SER A 315 -2.47 24.55 17.07
N ASN A 316 -3.04 25.35 16.15
CA ASN A 316 -2.63 25.35 14.75
C ASN A 316 -1.21 25.91 14.55
N GLU A 317 -0.84 26.95 15.28
CA GLU A 317 0.50 27.53 15.28
C GLU A 317 1.52 26.52 15.82
N LEU A 318 1.22 25.82 16.93
CA LEU A 318 2.09 24.76 17.44
C LEU A 318 2.25 23.60 16.43
N LYS A 319 1.18 23.17 15.77
CA LYS A 319 1.26 22.18 14.68
C LYS A 319 2.03 22.70 13.47
N HIS A 320 2.01 24.00 13.21
CA HIS A 320 2.81 24.61 12.17
C HIS A 320 4.31 24.57 12.54
N LEU A 321 4.66 24.94 13.77
CA LEU A 321 6.03 24.82 14.29
C LEU A 321 6.53 23.37 14.26
N ALA A 322 5.69 22.41 14.62
CA ALA A 322 6.06 21.00 14.53
C ALA A 322 6.36 20.56 13.09
N ARG A 323 5.63 21.09 12.10
CA ARG A 323 5.91 20.85 10.67
C ARG A 323 7.22 21.50 10.23
N LEU A 324 7.50 22.74 10.68
CA LEU A 324 8.76 23.42 10.38
C LEU A 324 9.96 22.67 10.95
N LEU A 325 9.91 22.31 12.23
CA LEU A 325 10.96 21.53 12.88
C LEU A 325 11.13 20.15 12.23
N ARG A 326 10.03 19.51 11.78
CA ARG A 326 10.11 18.26 11.03
C ARG A 326 10.84 18.43 9.71
N ARG A 327 10.56 19.50 8.95
CA ARG A 327 11.28 19.81 7.70
C ARG A 327 12.75 20.08 7.95
N TYR A 328 13.07 20.77 9.05
CA TYR A 328 14.45 21.07 9.44
C TYR A 328 15.22 19.82 9.87
N ASP A 329 14.60 18.94 10.66
CA ASP A 329 15.17 17.64 11.04
C ASP A 329 15.42 16.76 9.81
N ILE A 330 14.52 16.78 8.81
CA ILE A 330 14.72 16.13 7.52
C ILE A 330 15.95 16.77 6.85
N TRP A 331 15.96 18.09 6.67
CA TRP A 331 17.05 18.81 5.97
C TRP A 331 18.44 18.55 6.55
N ILE A 332 18.61 18.62 7.88
CA ILE A 332 19.90 18.31 8.53
C ILE A 332 20.35 16.88 8.22
N ARG A 333 19.42 15.94 8.13
CA ARG A 333 19.73 14.51 7.98
C ARG A 333 19.88 14.08 6.53
N SER A 334 19.12 14.66 5.61
CA SER A 334 19.15 14.36 4.17
C SER A 334 20.19 15.17 3.41
N GLY A 335 20.73 16.25 3.99
CA GLY A 335 21.71 17.13 3.32
C GLY A 335 21.11 18.02 2.21
N PHE A 336 19.83 17.82 1.87
CA PHE A 336 19.08 18.57 0.85
C PHE A 336 17.66 18.87 1.34
N PRO A 337 17.04 20.00 0.93
CA PRO A 337 15.63 20.24 1.23
C PRO A 337 14.77 19.15 0.57
N PRO A 338 13.60 18.80 1.14
CA PRO A 338 12.68 17.87 0.49
C PRO A 338 12.22 18.46 -0.85
N SER A 339 12.90 18.09 -1.94
CA SER A 339 12.53 18.39 -3.31
C SER A 339 11.79 17.18 -3.85
N GLU A 340 10.58 17.38 -4.38
CA GLU A 340 9.92 16.32 -5.13
C GLU A 340 10.73 16.07 -6.41
N SER A 341 11.28 14.85 -6.55
CA SER A 341 11.83 14.41 -7.83
C SER A 341 10.72 14.46 -8.87
N LEU A 342 10.94 15.20 -9.95
CA LEU A 342 10.02 15.30 -11.08
C LEU A 342 9.85 13.97 -11.81
N GLU A 343 10.76 13.02 -11.57
CA GLU A 343 10.78 11.70 -12.18
C GLU A 343 10.33 10.65 -11.15
N VAL A 344 9.14 10.10 -11.35
CA VAL A 344 8.64 8.92 -10.62
C VAL A 344 8.66 7.73 -11.56
N SER A 345 9.59 6.81 -11.35
CA SER A 345 9.59 5.55 -12.08
C SER A 345 8.39 4.70 -11.63
N ASP A 346 7.58 4.24 -12.60
CA ASP A 346 6.42 3.40 -12.34
C ASP A 346 6.87 2.04 -11.79
N SER A 347 6.50 1.75 -10.54
CA SER A 347 6.92 0.57 -9.78
C SER A 347 6.55 -0.79 -10.40
N ASP A 348 5.63 -0.81 -11.38
CA ASP A 348 5.19 -2.02 -12.08
C ASP A 348 5.76 -2.16 -13.52
N THR A 349 6.33 -1.11 -14.12
CA THR A 349 6.82 -1.16 -15.52
C THR A 349 8.24 -0.63 -15.73
N GLY A 350 8.85 0.04 -14.75
CA GLY A 350 10.21 0.58 -14.88
C GLY A 350 10.36 1.71 -15.90
N ARG A 351 9.24 2.28 -16.36
CA ARG A 351 9.23 3.48 -17.21
C ARG A 351 8.95 4.72 -16.37
N ASP A 352 9.55 5.83 -16.75
CA ASP A 352 9.28 7.12 -16.13
C ASP A 352 7.82 7.50 -16.38
N ARG A 353 7.12 7.81 -15.30
CA ARG A 353 5.75 8.29 -15.34
C ARG A 353 5.76 9.76 -14.92
N GLU A 354 5.25 10.62 -15.79
CA GLU A 354 4.90 11.98 -15.41
C GLU A 354 3.79 11.91 -14.35
N LEU A 355 4.05 12.52 -13.18
CA LEU A 355 3.05 12.69 -12.15
C LEU A 355 1.95 13.64 -12.67
N PRO A 356 0.66 13.30 -12.52
CA PRO A 356 -0.40 14.27 -12.75
C PRO A 356 -0.28 15.39 -11.71
N ASP A 357 -0.27 16.64 -12.17
CA ASP A 357 -0.31 17.84 -11.32
C ASP A 357 -1.46 17.71 -10.30
N PRO A 358 -1.24 17.94 -8.99
CA PRO A 358 -2.32 17.95 -7.99
C PRO A 358 -3.42 18.99 -8.26
N ASN A 359 -3.20 19.95 -9.17
CA ASN A 359 -4.20 20.89 -9.67
C ASN A 359 -4.95 20.42 -10.95
N PHE A 360 -4.72 19.19 -11.42
CA PHE A 360 -5.40 18.66 -12.61
C PHE A 360 -6.88 18.38 -12.31
N THR A 361 -7.70 19.42 -12.35
CA THR A 361 -9.14 19.28 -12.54
C THR A 361 -9.35 18.70 -13.93
N ASN A 362 -9.97 17.51 -14.01
CA ASN A 362 -10.48 16.88 -15.24
C ASN A 362 -11.60 17.73 -15.86
N THR A 363 -11.26 18.95 -16.27
CA THR A 363 -12.15 19.87 -16.97
C THR A 363 -11.83 19.73 -18.46
N LEU A 364 -12.85 19.69 -19.32
CA LEU A 364 -12.67 19.61 -20.79
C LEU A 364 -11.68 20.67 -21.33
N ASP A 365 -11.62 21.82 -20.66
CA ASP A 365 -10.69 22.91 -20.96
C ASP A 365 -9.20 22.55 -20.73
N ALA A 366 -8.91 21.68 -19.75
CA ALA A 366 -7.55 21.20 -19.50
C ALA A 366 -7.08 20.20 -20.56
N ILE A 367 -7.99 19.36 -21.05
CA ILE A 367 -7.73 18.43 -22.16
C ILE A 367 -7.46 19.22 -23.45
N ALA A 368 -8.30 20.22 -23.76
CA ALA A 368 -8.11 21.07 -24.93
C ALA A 368 -6.78 21.85 -24.89
N ARG A 369 -6.36 22.35 -23.71
CA ARG A 369 -5.05 23.00 -23.53
C ARG A 369 -3.89 22.02 -23.73
N GLN A 370 -4.02 20.80 -23.24
CA GLN A 370 -2.99 19.77 -23.41
C GLN A 370 -2.84 19.36 -24.88
N GLU A 371 -3.94 19.20 -25.61
CA GLU A 371 -3.93 18.92 -27.05
C GLU A 371 -3.30 20.07 -27.84
N LEU A 372 -3.66 21.32 -27.50
CA LEU A 372 -3.05 22.50 -28.12
C LEU A 372 -1.55 22.59 -27.83
N GLN A 373 -1.12 22.29 -26.60
CA GLN A 373 0.27 22.31 -26.20
C GLN A 373 1.09 21.22 -26.91
N GLN A 374 0.53 20.01 -27.06
CA GLN A 374 1.15 18.95 -27.85
C GLN A 374 1.26 19.33 -29.33
N PHE A 375 0.21 19.91 -29.91
CA PHE A 375 0.23 20.40 -31.28
C PHE A 375 1.30 21.49 -31.47
N CYS A 376 1.33 22.51 -30.60
CA CYS A 376 2.35 23.55 -30.65
C CYS A 376 3.76 22.98 -30.48
N GLY A 377 3.95 22.02 -29.59
CA GLY A 377 5.23 21.34 -29.41
C GLY A 377 5.71 20.63 -30.67
N GLN A 378 4.82 19.89 -31.35
CA GLN A 378 5.13 19.23 -32.61
C GLN A 378 5.47 20.23 -33.73
N GLN A 379 4.72 21.33 -33.83
CA GLN A 379 5.00 22.37 -34.82
C GLN A 379 6.33 23.09 -34.53
N LEU A 380 6.66 23.31 -33.26
CA LEU A 380 7.93 23.92 -32.87
C LEU A 380 9.12 23.03 -33.25
N ILE A 381 9.01 21.72 -33.00
CA ILE A 381 10.03 20.74 -33.40
C ILE A 381 10.20 20.76 -34.93
N ALA A 382 9.10 20.69 -35.69
CA ALA A 382 9.15 20.72 -37.15
C ALA A 382 9.80 22.02 -37.69
N CYS A 383 9.48 23.17 -37.10
CA CYS A 383 10.09 24.45 -37.47
C CYS A 383 11.59 24.51 -37.12
N LEU A 384 11.99 23.92 -35.99
CA LEU A 384 13.41 23.84 -35.61
C LEU A 384 14.18 22.93 -36.56
N ASP A 385 13.62 21.77 -36.92
CA ASP A 385 14.23 20.86 -37.89
C ASP A 385 14.43 21.54 -39.25
N LEU A 386 13.40 22.22 -39.75
CA LEU A 386 13.47 23.03 -40.96
C LEU A 386 14.52 24.14 -40.86
N GLY A 387 14.58 24.85 -39.73
CA GLY A 387 15.56 25.93 -39.52
C GLY A 387 16.99 25.41 -39.46
N ILE A 388 17.21 24.25 -38.85
CA ILE A 388 18.51 23.58 -38.80
C ILE A 388 18.91 23.11 -40.20
N GLU A 389 18.01 22.45 -40.93
CA GLU A 389 18.26 21.99 -42.30
C GLU A 389 18.61 23.16 -43.24
N GLN A 390 17.87 24.26 -43.14
CA GLN A 390 18.12 25.45 -43.94
C GLN A 390 19.45 26.13 -43.57
N GLY A 391 19.74 26.28 -42.28
CA GLY A 391 21.01 26.83 -41.80
C GLY A 391 22.23 25.99 -42.20
N LEU A 392 22.09 24.66 -42.23
CA LEU A 392 23.12 23.76 -42.73
C LEU A 392 23.30 23.90 -44.24
N THR A 393 22.21 23.96 -45.00
CA THR A 393 22.25 24.14 -46.46
C THR A 393 22.91 25.46 -46.86
N ASP A 394 22.55 26.55 -46.19
CA ASP A 394 23.16 27.87 -46.40
C ASP A 394 24.66 27.86 -46.05
N ARG A 395 25.04 27.11 -45.01
CA ARG A 395 26.44 26.97 -44.62
C ARG A 395 27.24 26.15 -45.63
N ILE A 396 26.68 25.06 -46.15
CA ILE A 396 27.30 24.21 -47.17
C ILE A 396 27.49 25.01 -48.46
N THR A 397 26.45 25.69 -48.95
CA THR A 397 26.53 26.51 -50.17
C THR A 397 27.52 27.66 -50.03
N LYS A 398 27.64 28.27 -48.84
CA LYS A 398 28.68 29.29 -48.55
C LYS A 398 30.09 28.73 -48.58
N LEU A 399 30.30 27.51 -48.08
CA LEU A 399 31.61 26.83 -48.08
C LEU A 399 32.01 26.37 -49.49
N GLU A 400 31.06 25.92 -50.31
CA GLU A 400 31.28 25.55 -51.71
C GLU A 400 31.70 26.75 -52.57
N ARG A 401 31.10 27.93 -52.31
CA ARG A 401 31.43 29.18 -53.02
C ARG A 401 32.80 29.78 -52.64
N SER A 402 33.46 29.30 -51.57
CA SER A 402 34.74 29.82 -51.11
C SER A 402 35.93 29.02 -51.64
N ARG A 403 36.84 29.68 -52.36
CA ARG A 403 37.99 29.04 -53.05
C ARG A 403 38.96 28.28 -52.14
N SER A 404 39.06 28.60 -50.85
CA SER A 404 39.96 27.90 -49.92
C SER A 404 39.29 26.81 -49.08
N TYR A 405 37.96 26.80 -49.00
CA TYR A 405 37.21 25.93 -48.09
C TYR A 405 36.35 24.86 -48.79
N THR A 406 36.38 24.78 -50.12
CA THR A 406 35.64 23.79 -50.91
C THR A 406 35.97 22.35 -50.50
N ARG A 407 37.23 22.07 -50.13
CA ARG A 407 37.67 20.76 -49.62
C ARG A 407 37.03 20.34 -48.28
N PHE A 408 36.45 21.28 -47.53
CA PHE A 408 35.80 21.01 -46.25
C PHE A 408 34.28 20.85 -46.36
N ALA A 409 33.64 21.32 -47.44
CA ALA A 409 32.21 21.13 -47.67
C ALA A 409 31.84 19.64 -47.73
N SER A 410 32.65 18.81 -48.39
CA SER A 410 32.47 17.36 -48.47
C SER A 410 32.59 16.65 -47.11
N LYS A 411 33.40 17.16 -46.18
CA LYS A 411 33.50 16.62 -44.81
C LYS A 411 32.26 16.92 -43.96
N VAL A 412 31.65 18.09 -44.15
CA VAL A 412 30.40 18.45 -43.47
C VAL A 412 29.30 17.49 -43.94
N ILE A 413 29.14 17.29 -45.25
CA ILE A 413 28.16 16.36 -45.83
C ILE A 413 28.36 14.92 -45.29
N SER A 414 29.61 14.44 -45.23
CA SER A 414 29.93 13.10 -44.71
C SER A 414 29.65 12.90 -43.22
N CYS A 415 29.66 13.96 -42.40
CA CYS A 415 29.36 13.86 -40.97
C CYS A 415 27.86 13.80 -40.67
N TYR A 416 27.00 14.31 -41.56
CA TYR A 416 25.54 14.35 -41.36
C TYR A 416 24.81 13.17 -41.99
N ALA A 417 25.33 12.56 -43.06
CA ALA A 417 24.74 11.38 -43.70
C ALA A 417 24.73 10.11 -42.81
N PHE A 418 25.37 10.15 -41.64
CA PHE A 418 25.48 9.01 -40.71
C PHE A 418 24.54 9.10 -39.49
N LYS A 419 23.65 10.11 -39.43
CA LYS A 419 22.75 10.33 -38.29
C LYS A 419 21.26 10.54 -38.63
N LEU A 420 20.85 10.25 -39.86
CA LEU A 420 19.48 9.89 -40.23
C LEU A 420 19.44 8.37 -40.42
#